data_AF-A0A433K121-F1
#
_entry.id   AF-A0A433K121-F1
#
_cell.length_a   1.000
_cell.length_b   1.000
_cell.length_c   1.000
_cell.angle_alpha   90.00
_cell.angle_beta   90.00
_cell.angle_gamma   90.00
#
_symmetry.space_group_name_H-M   'P 1'
#
loop_
_entity.id
_entity.type
_entity.pdbx_description
1 polymer ?
#
loop_
_entity_poly.entity_id
_entity_poly.type
_entity_poly.pdbx_seq_one_letter_code
_entity_poly.pdbx_strand_id
1 'polypeptide(L)'
;MPFFASTREFLNQQTGYLVNWNRPGSLFFGNHRYSNRELLERGFVIASTAVGGFLAANKSEHGGVVPFAFGASLAFLLAHTVTMSPLIYKRLKAKWACEELIKKLNAQNSDELRPLISLAINEVMNHAPVKSPSAVWGKRLRLLQNLDEWINNNDPSLLLTTLKEKNLITLLEENNLTARSTLTT
;
A
#
# COMPACT_ATOMS: atom_id res chain seq x y z
N MET A 1 -21.50 -12.43 -8.28
CA MET A 1 -20.91 -11.65 -9.40
C MET A 1 -19.38 -11.68 -9.32
N PRO A 2 -18.69 -12.55 -10.06
CA PRO A 2 -17.23 -12.71 -10.01
C PRO A 2 -16.42 -11.70 -10.86
N PHE A 3 -17.06 -10.98 -11.79
CA PHE A 3 -16.37 -10.11 -12.76
C PHE A 3 -15.62 -8.92 -12.11
N PHE A 4 -16.22 -8.27 -11.10
CA PHE A 4 -15.62 -7.10 -10.45
C PHE A 4 -14.44 -7.43 -9.52
N ALA A 5 -14.33 -8.66 -9.01
CA ALA A 5 -13.18 -9.06 -8.20
C ALA A 5 -11.91 -9.14 -9.06
N SER A 6 -12.04 -9.73 -10.25
CA SER A 6 -10.95 -9.90 -11.22
C SER A 6 -10.37 -8.56 -11.72
N THR A 7 -11.22 -7.59 -12.07
CA THR A 7 -10.74 -6.27 -12.53
C THR A 7 -10.00 -5.50 -11.44
N ARG A 8 -10.45 -5.59 -10.18
CA ARG A 8 -9.82 -4.89 -9.05
C ARG A 8 -8.45 -5.47 -8.72
N GLU A 9 -8.33 -6.79 -8.74
CA GLU A 9 -7.07 -7.48 -8.49
C GLU A 9 -6.05 -7.18 -9.60
N PHE A 10 -6.51 -7.18 -10.86
CA PHE A 10 -5.71 -6.72 -12.00
C PHE A 10 -5.24 -5.26 -11.84
N LEU A 11 -6.12 -4.33 -11.48
CA LEU A 11 -5.75 -2.92 -11.27
C LEU A 11 -4.81 -2.71 -10.08
N ASN A 12 -4.99 -3.49 -9.01
CA ASN A 12 -4.05 -3.47 -7.87
C ASN A 12 -2.67 -3.97 -8.32
N GLN A 13 -2.59 -5.04 -9.11
CA GLN A 13 -1.32 -5.54 -9.65
C GLN A 13 -0.66 -4.54 -10.60
N GLN A 14 -1.41 -3.96 -11.54
CA GLN A 14 -0.91 -2.94 -12.49
C GLN A 14 -0.38 -1.69 -11.79
N THR A 15 -1.05 -1.25 -10.73
CA THR A 15 -0.58 -0.12 -9.91
C THR A 15 0.50 -0.51 -8.90
N GLY A 16 0.97 -1.76 -8.91
CA GLY A 16 1.94 -2.27 -7.94
C GLY A 16 1.47 -2.12 -6.49
N TYR A 17 0.17 -2.28 -6.24
CA TYR A 17 -0.49 -2.12 -4.93
C TYR A 17 -0.41 -0.70 -4.34
N LEU A 18 -0.07 0.31 -5.16
CA LEU A 18 -0.03 1.71 -4.73
C LEU A 18 -1.42 2.30 -4.49
N VAL A 19 -2.43 1.82 -5.21
CA VAL A 19 -3.83 2.22 -5.02
C VAL A 19 -4.62 1.04 -4.46
N ASN A 20 -5.43 1.27 -3.43
CA ASN A 20 -6.32 0.23 -2.90
C ASN A 20 -7.72 0.53 -3.42
N TRP A 21 -8.07 -0.14 -4.52
CA TRP A 21 -9.38 0.01 -5.18
C TRP A 21 -10.54 -0.64 -4.41
N ASN A 22 -10.29 -1.31 -3.27
CA ASN A 22 -11.34 -1.80 -2.37
C ASN A 22 -11.86 -0.71 -1.41
N ARG A 23 -11.11 0.39 -1.25
CA ARG A 23 -11.43 1.47 -0.30
C ARG A 23 -12.57 2.41 -0.73
N PRO A 24 -12.77 2.75 -2.03
CA PRO A 24 -13.83 3.66 -2.43
C PRO A 24 -15.24 3.19 -2.03
N GLY A 25 -15.51 1.88 -2.11
CA GLY A 25 -16.83 1.32 -1.74
C GLY A 25 -17.09 1.31 -0.23
N SER A 26 -16.07 1.02 0.61
CA SER A 26 -16.23 1.07 2.07
C SER A 26 -16.37 2.49 2.61
N LEU A 27 -15.94 3.49 1.83
CA LEU A 27 -16.09 4.92 2.12
C LEU A 27 -17.52 5.45 1.95
N PHE A 28 -18.46 4.69 1.41
CA PHE A 28 -19.86 5.11 1.29
C PHE A 28 -20.85 4.13 1.93
N PHE A 29 -20.50 2.84 2.01
CA PHE A 29 -21.46 1.78 2.40
C PHE A 29 -21.03 0.92 3.61
N GLY A 30 -19.98 1.32 4.34
CA GLY A 30 -19.51 0.58 5.52
C GLY A 30 -20.19 0.99 6.83
N ASN A 31 -20.58 0.02 7.66
CA ASN A 31 -20.96 0.23 9.07
C ASN A 31 -19.70 0.38 9.93
N HIS A 32 -19.08 1.55 9.92
CA HIS A 32 -17.94 1.85 10.78
C HIS A 32 -18.17 3.18 11.52
N ARG A 33 -17.75 3.24 12.80
CA ARG A 33 -17.63 4.51 13.53
C ARG A 33 -16.55 5.34 12.82
N TYR A 34 -16.97 6.39 12.14
CA TYR A 34 -16.06 7.25 11.42
C TYR A 34 -15.22 8.07 12.39
N SER A 35 -13.92 8.12 12.14
CA SER A 35 -13.08 9.12 12.77
C SER A 35 -13.45 10.52 12.25
N ASN A 36 -13.23 11.57 13.06
CA ASN A 36 -13.48 12.96 12.64
C ASN A 36 -12.77 13.32 11.33
N ARG A 37 -11.60 12.72 11.09
CA ARG A 37 -10.86 12.85 9.84
C ARG A 37 -11.61 12.25 8.65
N GLU A 38 -12.17 11.05 8.80
CA GLU A 38 -12.94 10.41 7.72
C GLU A 38 -14.24 11.16 7.43
N LEU A 39 -14.88 11.75 8.46
CA LEU A 39 -16.03 12.62 8.28
C LEU A 39 -15.69 13.87 7.47
N LEU A 40 -14.57 14.53 7.78
CA LEU A 40 -14.11 15.70 7.01
C LEU A 40 -13.76 15.34 5.57
N GLU A 41 -13.04 14.23 5.35
CA GLU A 41 -12.69 13.76 3.99
C GLU A 41 -13.94 13.48 3.16
N ARG A 42 -14.98 12.88 3.76
CA ARG A 42 -16.28 12.66 3.10
C ARG A 42 -17.04 13.96 2.84
N GLY A 43 -17.12 14.83 3.85
CA GLY A 43 -17.78 16.13 3.74
C GLY A 43 -17.17 16.98 2.63
N PHE A 44 -15.83 16.98 2.51
CA PHE A 44 -15.11 17.63 1.43
C PHE A 44 -15.52 17.08 0.06
N VAL A 45 -15.48 15.75 -0.13
CA VAL A 45 -15.85 15.13 -1.42
C VAL A 45 -17.31 15.44 -1.79
N ILE A 46 -18.25 15.34 -0.84
CA ILE A 46 -19.67 15.64 -1.08
C ILE A 46 -19.85 17.11 -1.45
N ALA A 47 -19.26 18.03 -0.68
CA ALA A 47 -19.36 19.46 -0.94
C ALA A 47 -18.76 19.84 -2.30
N SER A 48 -17.57 19.35 -2.63
CA SER A 48 -16.94 19.59 -3.94
C SER A 48 -17.78 19.03 -5.09
N THR A 49 -18.37 17.84 -4.92
CA THR A 49 -19.27 17.23 -5.92
C THR A 49 -20.51 18.10 -6.15
N ALA A 50 -21.16 18.55 -5.07
CA ALA A 50 -22.34 19.41 -5.15
C ALA A 50 -22.02 20.77 -5.79
N VAL A 51 -20.92 21.41 -5.40
CA VAL A 51 -20.45 22.68 -5.97
C VAL A 51 -20.12 22.53 -7.45
N GLY A 52 -19.41 21.45 -7.83
CA GLY A 52 -19.07 21.18 -9.22
C GLY A 52 -20.29 20.98 -10.11
N GLY A 53 -21.28 20.22 -9.63
CA GLY A 53 -22.55 20.05 -10.33
C GLY A 53 -23.32 21.36 -10.45
N PHE A 54 -23.42 22.13 -9.36
CA PHE A 54 -24.11 23.41 -9.36
C PHE A 54 -23.47 24.43 -10.31
N LEU A 55 -22.14 24.57 -10.28
CA LEU A 55 -21.41 25.47 -11.17
C LEU A 55 -21.56 25.08 -12.64
N ALA A 56 -21.51 23.78 -12.96
CA ALA A 56 -21.67 23.30 -14.32
C ALA A 56 -23.10 23.50 -14.83
N ALA A 57 -24.11 23.25 -13.99
CA ALA A 57 -25.50 23.50 -14.33
C ALA A 57 -25.77 25.00 -14.57
N ASN A 58 -25.27 25.88 -13.70
CA ASN A 58 -25.45 27.33 -13.82
C ASN A 58 -24.71 27.95 -15.02
N LYS A 59 -23.58 27.36 -15.44
CA LYS A 59 -22.83 27.84 -16.61
C LYS A 59 -23.38 27.30 -17.94
N SER A 60 -24.24 26.28 -17.90
CA SER A 60 -24.81 25.70 -19.11
C SER A 60 -26.02 26.51 -19.59
N GLU A 61 -26.04 26.88 -20.87
CA GLU A 61 -27.15 27.64 -21.47
C GLU A 61 -28.49 26.90 -21.42
N HIS A 62 -28.46 25.57 -21.32
CA HIS A 62 -29.66 24.72 -21.31
C HIS A 62 -30.05 24.24 -19.91
N GLY A 63 -29.23 24.55 -18.88
CA GLY A 63 -29.43 24.03 -17.53
C GLY A 63 -29.58 22.50 -17.49
N GLY A 64 -30.07 21.99 -16.37
CA GLY A 64 -30.58 20.62 -16.29
C GLY A 64 -29.59 19.56 -15.79
N VAL A 65 -30.08 18.31 -15.79
CA VAL A 65 -29.46 17.19 -15.06
C VAL A 65 -28.15 16.72 -15.68
N VAL A 66 -28.00 16.84 -17.01
CA VAL A 66 -26.81 16.38 -17.74
C VAL A 66 -25.55 17.21 -17.40
N PRO A 67 -25.53 18.54 -17.54
CA PRO A 67 -24.36 19.35 -17.16
C PRO A 67 -24.07 19.27 -15.66
N PHE A 68 -25.12 19.17 -14.83
CA PHE A 68 -24.95 18.89 -13.40
C PHE A 68 -24.20 17.58 -13.15
N ALA A 69 -24.65 16.47 -13.75
CA ALA A 69 -24.06 15.16 -13.54
C ALA A 69 -22.60 15.11 -14.02
N PHE A 70 -22.28 15.77 -15.14
CA PHE A 70 -20.91 15.83 -15.65
C PHE A 70 -20.00 16.65 -14.71
N GLY A 71 -20.44 17.85 -14.31
CA GLY A 71 -19.68 18.70 -13.38
C GLY A 71 -19.48 18.06 -12.01
N ALA A 72 -20.53 17.41 -11.49
CA ALA A 72 -20.47 16.64 -10.25
C ALA A 72 -19.49 15.47 -10.36
N SER A 73 -19.52 14.71 -11.47
CA SER A 73 -18.60 13.58 -11.69
C SER A 73 -17.15 14.02 -11.76
N LEU A 74 -16.85 15.11 -12.47
CA LEU A 74 -15.49 15.64 -12.56
C LEU A 74 -14.98 16.16 -11.21
N ALA A 75 -15.80 16.94 -10.51
CA ALA A 75 -15.43 17.46 -9.18
C ALA A 75 -15.29 16.34 -8.14
N PHE A 76 -16.13 15.31 -8.22
CA PHE A 76 -16.00 14.08 -7.43
C PHE A 76 -14.64 13.42 -7.67
N LEU A 77 -14.26 13.19 -8.93
CA LEU A 77 -12.98 12.56 -9.28
C LEU A 77 -11.79 13.37 -8.75
N LEU A 78 -11.81 14.69 -8.90
CA LEU A 78 -10.75 15.58 -8.39
C LEU A 78 -10.66 15.54 -6.86
N ALA A 79 -11.77 15.77 -6.16
CA ALA A 79 -11.81 15.75 -4.70
C ALA A 79 -11.41 14.38 -4.14
N HIS A 80 -11.84 13.30 -4.81
CA HIS A 80 -11.46 11.94 -4.45
C HIS A 80 -9.97 11.68 -4.66
N THR A 81 -9.39 12.18 -5.75
CA THR A 81 -7.95 12.07 -6.00
C THR A 81 -7.13 12.81 -4.93
N VAL A 82 -7.56 14.02 -4.54
CA VAL A 82 -6.91 14.80 -3.48
C VAL A 82 -6.95 14.06 -2.15
N THR A 83 -8.09 13.52 -1.75
CA THR A 83 -8.23 12.78 -0.47
C THR A 83 -7.46 11.46 -0.46
N MET A 84 -7.27 10.80 -1.61
CA MET A 84 -6.46 9.60 -1.73
C MET A 84 -4.94 9.88 -1.84
N SER A 85 -4.55 11.10 -2.23
CA SER A 85 -3.15 11.48 -2.44
C SER A 85 -2.21 11.21 -1.25
N PRO A 86 -2.58 11.48 0.04
CA PRO A 86 -1.66 11.25 1.15
C PRO A 86 -1.39 9.76 1.38
N LEU A 87 -2.36 8.91 1.04
CA LEU A 87 -2.24 7.45 1.15
C LEU A 87 -1.33 6.89 0.06
N ILE A 88 -1.46 7.41 -1.17
CA ILE A 88 -0.56 7.07 -2.28
C ILE A 88 0.86 7.54 -1.94
N TYR A 89 1.02 8.76 -1.43
CA TYR A 89 2.32 9.29 -1.02
C TYR A 89 2.97 8.44 0.08
N LYS A 90 2.22 8.04 1.12
CA LYS A 90 2.73 7.12 2.16
C LYS A 90 3.25 5.81 1.58
N ARG A 91 2.58 5.27 0.57
CA ARG A 91 2.98 4.01 -0.09
C ARG A 91 4.18 4.20 -1.02
N LEU A 92 4.26 5.32 -1.73
CA LEU A 92 5.44 5.70 -2.51
C LEU A 92 6.67 5.86 -1.61
N LYS A 93 6.52 6.55 -0.47
CA LYS A 93 7.59 6.68 0.52
C LYS A 93 8.07 5.32 1.03
N ALA A 94 7.15 4.40 1.31
CA ALA A 94 7.51 3.03 1.71
C ALA A 94 8.21 2.26 0.58
N LYS A 95 7.76 2.42 -0.68
CA LYS A 95 8.42 1.83 -1.85
C LYS A 95 9.86 2.34 -2.01
N TRP A 96 10.07 3.65 -1.94
CA TRP A 96 11.43 4.23 -2.01
C TRP A 96 12.32 3.76 -0.87
N ALA A 97 11.78 3.65 0.35
CA ALA A 97 12.52 3.09 1.47
C ALA A 97 12.91 1.62 1.23
N CYS A 98 12.04 0.80 0.63
CA CYS A 98 12.42 -0.55 0.21
C CYS A 98 13.55 -0.52 -0.82
N GLU A 99 13.46 0.33 -1.84
CA GLU A 99 14.49 0.44 -2.89
C GLU A 99 15.85 0.87 -2.33
N GLU A 100 15.86 1.81 -1.38
CA GLU A 100 17.07 2.24 -0.68
C GLU A 100 17.68 1.11 0.15
N LEU A 101 16.83 0.37 0.88
CA LEU A 101 17.26 -0.75 1.72
C LEU A 101 17.80 -1.93 0.87
N ILE A 102 17.18 -2.20 -0.29
CA ILE A 102 17.69 -3.17 -1.27
C ILE A 102 19.07 -2.75 -1.80
N LYS A 103 19.24 -1.48 -2.14
CA LYS A 103 20.55 -0.95 -2.58
C LYS A 103 21.61 -1.12 -1.49
N LYS A 104 21.26 -0.81 -0.24
CA LYS A 104 22.14 -0.98 0.93
C LYS A 104 22.55 -2.45 1.10
N LEU A 105 21.57 -3.38 1.10
CA LEU A 105 21.81 -4.82 1.24
C LEU A 105 22.72 -5.37 0.14
N ASN A 106 22.51 -4.94 -1.11
CA ASN A 106 23.36 -5.38 -2.22
C ASN A 106 24.78 -4.79 -2.17
N ALA A 107 24.94 -3.58 -1.62
CA ALA A 107 26.24 -2.91 -1.53
C ALA A 107 27.10 -3.40 -0.36
N GLN A 108 26.49 -3.73 0.78
CA GLN A 108 27.20 -4.09 2.01
C GLN A 108 27.74 -5.52 2.04
N ASN A 109 27.22 -6.41 1.20
CA ASN A 109 27.56 -7.83 1.27
C ASN A 109 28.55 -8.24 0.18
N SER A 110 29.37 -9.25 0.50
CA SER A 110 30.39 -9.82 -0.39
C SER A 110 29.75 -10.40 -1.66
N ASP A 111 30.52 -10.45 -2.75
CA ASP A 111 30.05 -10.96 -4.04
C ASP A 111 29.50 -12.39 -3.98
N GLU A 112 29.99 -13.20 -3.04
CA GLU A 112 29.50 -14.57 -2.80
C GLU A 112 28.12 -14.61 -2.14
N LEU A 113 27.77 -13.63 -1.30
CA LEU A 113 26.50 -13.56 -0.57
C LEU A 113 25.42 -12.78 -1.31
N ARG A 114 25.80 -11.87 -2.22
CA ARG A 114 24.89 -11.09 -3.07
C ARG A 114 23.80 -11.92 -3.76
N PRO A 115 24.08 -13.08 -4.39
CA PRO A 115 23.03 -13.87 -5.04
C PRO A 115 22.00 -14.41 -4.04
N LEU A 116 22.43 -14.81 -2.84
CA LEU A 116 21.53 -15.32 -1.79
C LEU A 116 20.62 -14.24 -1.23
N ILE A 117 21.20 -13.06 -0.98
CA ILE A 117 20.47 -11.90 -0.50
C ILE A 117 19.49 -11.42 -1.57
N SER A 118 19.88 -11.45 -2.85
CA SER A 118 18.98 -11.11 -3.96
C SER A 118 17.79 -12.06 -4.06
N LEU A 119 17.98 -13.36 -3.79
CA LEU A 119 16.87 -14.33 -3.73
C LEU A 119 15.92 -14.03 -2.57
N ALA A 120 16.46 -13.77 -1.37
CA ALA A 120 15.67 -13.39 -0.20
C ALA A 120 14.88 -12.09 -0.42
N ILE A 121 15.51 -11.07 -1.03
CA ILE A 121 14.87 -9.82 -1.42
C ILE A 121 13.73 -10.10 -2.42
N ASN A 122 13.97 -10.93 -3.44
CA ASN A 122 12.95 -11.28 -4.42
C ASN A 122 11.75 -11.97 -3.76
N GLU A 123 11.97 -12.87 -2.80
CA GLU A 123 10.89 -13.51 -2.05
C GLU A 123 10.07 -12.50 -1.25
N VAL A 124 10.73 -11.59 -0.53
CA VAL A 124 10.05 -10.51 0.21
C VAL A 124 9.29 -9.57 -0.73
N MET A 125 9.88 -9.21 -1.87
CA MET A 125 9.28 -8.28 -2.84
C MET A 125 8.15 -8.91 -3.64
N ASN A 126 8.11 -10.24 -3.76
CA ASN A 126 6.98 -10.98 -4.34
C ASN A 126 5.92 -11.32 -3.30
N HIS A 127 6.22 -11.19 -2.01
CA HIS A 127 5.22 -11.35 -0.96
C HIS A 127 4.13 -10.27 -1.06
N ALA A 128 2.89 -10.73 -1.24
CA ALA A 128 1.69 -9.91 -1.25
C ALA A 128 0.70 -10.52 -0.24
N PRO A 129 0.56 -9.94 0.98
CA PRO A 129 -0.40 -10.46 1.93
C PRO A 129 -1.83 -10.32 1.39
N VAL A 130 -2.54 -11.45 1.31
CA VAL A 130 -3.90 -11.58 0.73
C VAL A 130 -4.92 -10.62 1.38
N LYS A 131 -4.69 -10.21 2.63
CA LYS A 131 -5.67 -9.44 3.42
C LYS A 131 -5.86 -7.98 2.96
N SER A 132 -4.85 -7.31 2.39
CA SER A 132 -5.01 -5.89 2.02
C SER A 132 -3.92 -5.36 1.07
N PRO A 133 -4.27 -4.96 -0.16
CA PRO A 133 -3.39 -4.23 -1.09
C PRO A 133 -2.71 -3.02 -0.45
N SER A 134 -3.40 -2.33 0.45
CA SER A 134 -2.87 -1.14 1.11
C SER A 134 -1.74 -1.38 2.11
N ALA A 135 -1.55 -2.62 2.55
CA ALA A 135 -0.52 -2.98 3.53
C ALA A 135 0.76 -3.54 2.89
N VAL A 136 0.74 -3.82 1.58
CA VAL A 136 1.79 -4.56 0.87
C VAL A 136 3.16 -3.88 1.04
N TRP A 137 3.28 -2.60 0.68
CA TRP A 137 4.56 -1.89 0.77
C TRP A 137 5.07 -1.71 2.20
N GLY A 138 4.17 -1.45 3.16
CA GLY A 138 4.56 -1.36 4.57
C GLY A 138 5.05 -2.69 5.13
N LYS A 139 4.43 -3.80 4.73
CA LYS A 139 4.85 -5.15 5.14
C LYS A 139 6.19 -5.53 4.51
N ARG A 140 6.37 -5.27 3.21
CA ARG A 140 7.65 -5.49 2.51
C ARG A 140 8.79 -4.71 3.16
N LEU A 141 8.56 -3.43 3.48
CA LEU A 141 9.55 -2.61 4.17
C LEU A 141 9.97 -3.23 5.51
N ARG A 142 8.99 -3.66 6.32
CA ARG A 142 9.26 -4.31 7.61
C ARG A 142 10.04 -5.61 7.45
N LEU A 143 9.68 -6.45 6.47
CA LEU A 143 10.38 -7.70 6.20
C LEU A 143 11.83 -7.46 5.73
N LEU A 144 12.05 -6.45 4.89
CA LEU A 144 13.40 -6.05 4.47
C LEU A 144 14.23 -5.51 5.64
N GLN A 145 13.64 -4.72 6.53
CA GLN A 145 14.31 -4.26 7.76
C GLN A 145 14.70 -5.44 8.66
N ASN A 146 13.79 -6.40 8.85
CA ASN A 146 14.08 -7.61 9.61
C ASN A 146 15.17 -8.46 8.94
N LEU A 147 15.22 -8.51 7.60
CA LEU A 147 16.26 -9.21 6.86
C LEU A 147 17.62 -8.55 7.07
N ASP A 148 17.69 -7.22 6.98
CA ASP A 148 18.90 -6.44 7.28
C ASP A 148 19.38 -6.69 8.71
N GLU A 149 18.47 -6.63 9.70
CA GLU A 149 18.80 -6.94 11.09
C GLU A 149 19.29 -8.38 11.28
N TRP A 150 18.64 -9.35 10.63
CA TRP A 150 19.03 -10.75 10.72
C TRP A 150 20.42 -11.01 10.12
N ILE A 151 20.73 -10.43 8.96
CA ILE A 151 22.04 -10.55 8.31
C ILE A 151 23.14 -9.92 9.18
N ASN A 152 22.86 -8.81 9.85
CA ASN A 152 23.83 -8.16 10.73
C ASN A 152 24.07 -8.93 12.04
N ASN A 153 23.07 -9.68 12.52
CA ASN A 153 23.11 -10.37 13.81
C ASN A 153 23.41 -11.88 13.71
N ASN A 154 23.36 -12.48 12.53
CA ASN A 154 23.54 -13.93 12.31
C ASN A 154 24.54 -14.18 11.19
N ASP A 155 25.10 -15.39 11.14
CA ASP A 155 25.95 -15.80 10.02
C ASP A 155 25.14 -15.84 8.71
N PRO A 156 25.50 -15.03 7.69
CA PRO A 156 24.82 -15.01 6.39
C PRO A 156 24.80 -16.37 5.68
N SER A 157 25.69 -17.30 6.04
CA SER A 157 25.70 -18.66 5.48
C SER A 157 24.44 -19.47 5.84
N LEU A 158 23.80 -19.15 6.98
CA LEU A 158 22.55 -19.77 7.46
C LEU A 158 21.32 -19.33 6.63
N LEU A 159 21.46 -18.32 5.77
CA LEU A 159 20.36 -17.81 4.95
C LEU A 159 19.99 -18.83 3.85
N LEU A 160 20.98 -19.56 3.32
CA LEU A 160 20.78 -20.62 2.33
C LEU A 160 20.08 -21.85 2.92
N THR A 161 20.47 -22.27 4.13
CA THR A 161 19.80 -23.38 4.83
C THR A 161 18.38 -22.99 5.21
N THR A 162 18.19 -21.76 5.69
CA THR A 162 16.87 -21.21 6.02
C THR A 162 15.96 -21.16 4.79
N LEU A 163 16.43 -20.66 3.65
CA LEU A 163 15.67 -20.63 2.39
C LEU A 163 15.27 -22.03 1.89
N LYS A 164 16.06 -23.06 2.22
CA LYS A 164 15.80 -24.45 1.82
C LYS A 164 14.86 -25.19 2.77
N GLU A 165 14.91 -24.88 4.06
CA GLU A 165 14.22 -25.66 5.11
C GLU A 165 12.95 -24.98 5.65
N LYS A 166 12.90 -23.64 5.67
CA LYS A 166 11.77 -22.87 6.19
C LYS A 166 11.31 -21.83 5.18
N ASN A 167 10.04 -21.45 5.27
CA ASN A 167 9.56 -20.29 4.52
C ASN A 167 10.17 -19.03 5.15
N LEU A 168 11.02 -18.32 4.39
CA LEU A 168 11.79 -17.16 4.86
C LEU A 168 10.87 -16.10 5.46
N ILE A 169 9.67 -15.93 4.87
CA ILE A 169 8.69 -14.94 5.34
C ILE A 169 8.26 -15.23 6.77
N THR A 170 7.93 -16.48 7.11
CA THR A 170 7.56 -16.88 8.48
C THR A 170 8.68 -16.64 9.47
N LEU A 171 9.94 -16.93 9.12
CA LEU A 171 11.07 -16.70 10.02
C LEU A 171 11.29 -15.20 10.28
N LEU A 172 11.20 -14.37 9.23
CA LEU A 172 11.31 -12.92 9.37
C LEU A 172 10.13 -12.32 10.16
N GLU A 173 8.96 -12.94 10.12
CA GLU A 173 7.82 -12.55 10.96
C GLU A 173 8.03 -12.96 12.43
N GLU A 174 8.56 -14.16 12.68
CA GLU A 174 8.78 -14.75 14.02
C GLU A 174 9.94 -14.10 14.78
N ASN A 175 11.05 -13.73 14.12
CA ASN A 175 12.18 -13.02 14.75
C ASN A 175 11.78 -11.67 15.37
N ASN A 176 10.58 -11.17 15.07
CA ASN A 176 10.00 -9.99 15.70
C ASN A 176 9.38 -10.27 17.10
N LEU A 177 9.22 -11.54 17.50
CA LEU A 177 8.74 -11.92 18.83
C LEU A 177 9.87 -12.06 19.85
N THR A 178 11.08 -12.39 19.42
CA THR A 178 12.26 -12.51 20.29
C THR A 178 12.96 -11.18 20.53
N ALA A 179 12.90 -10.22 19.60
CA ALA A 179 13.48 -8.87 19.80
C ALA A 179 12.64 -7.95 20.73
N ARG A 180 11.41 -8.34 21.07
CA ARG A 180 10.50 -7.52 21.90
C ARG A 180 10.44 -7.93 23.37
N SER A 181 11.09 -9.02 23.77
CA SER A 181 11.10 -9.51 25.17
C SER A 181 12.29 -9.01 26.00
N THR A 182 13.25 -8.28 25.42
CA THR A 182 14.45 -7.79 26.11
C THR A 182 14.41 -6.31 26.53
N LEU A 183 13.22 -5.67 26.50
CA LEU A 183 13.05 -4.27 26.94
C LEU A 183 12.08 -4.10 28.12
N THR A 184 11.95 -5.11 28.97
CA THR A 184 11.32 -4.97 30.29
C THR A 184 12.15 -5.65 31.37
N THR A 185 13.17 -4.95 31.84
CA THR A 185 13.70 -5.03 33.21
C THR A 185 14.04 -3.63 33.66
#